data_AF-A0A2W6DA87-F1
#
_entry.id   AF-A0A2W6DA87-F1
#
_cell.length_a   1.000
_cell.length_b   1.000
_cell.length_c   1.000
_cell.angle_alpha   90.00
_cell.angle_beta   90.00
_cell.angle_gamma   90.00
#
_symmetry.space_group_name_H-M   'P 1'
#
loop_
_entity.id
_entity.type
_entity.pdbx_description
1 polymer ?
#
loop_
_entity_poly.entity_id
_entity_poly.type
_entity_poly.pdbx_seq_one_letter_code
_entity_poly.pdbx_strand_id
1 'polypeptide(L)'
;MAEQQTGGGRLPHPPAGRRRWTSFVAEERVDDKPVRGLHEQTNPRHRLRVEHDAHTLLIHLSDEDGDGWTTIAVDRATRHSAVTRHRRQADAARGAYDALYEQ
;
A
#
# COMPACT_ATOMS: atom_id res chain seq x y z
N MET A 1 2.19 -12.02 -27.84
CA MET A 1 3.56 -12.13 -27.27
C MET A 1 3.73 -10.95 -26.33
N ALA A 2 3.26 -11.07 -25.10
CA ALA A 2 3.35 -9.98 -24.12
C ALA A 2 4.64 -10.18 -23.33
N GLU A 3 5.58 -9.25 -23.50
CA GLU A 3 6.85 -9.20 -22.78
C GLU A 3 6.56 -8.98 -21.30
N GLN A 4 6.91 -9.99 -20.50
CA GLN A 4 7.03 -9.87 -19.06
C GLN A 4 8.04 -8.76 -18.78
N GLN A 5 7.63 -7.64 -18.18
CA GLN A 5 8.57 -6.74 -17.54
C GLN A 5 9.09 -7.39 -16.25
N THR A 6 9.96 -8.39 -16.37
CA THR A 6 10.93 -8.74 -15.34
C THR A 6 12.04 -7.68 -15.33
N GLY A 7 11.66 -6.42 -15.10
CA GLY A 7 12.58 -5.30 -14.95
C GLY A 7 12.90 -5.10 -13.48
N GLY A 8 13.77 -5.93 -12.91
CA GLY A 8 14.05 -5.90 -11.48
C GLY A 8 15.51 -6.04 -11.14
N GLY A 9 16.38 -5.23 -11.77
CA GLY A 9 17.74 -5.07 -11.25
C GLY A 9 17.67 -4.71 -9.77
N ARG A 10 18.40 -5.43 -8.91
CA ARG A 10 18.41 -5.17 -7.47
C ARG A 10 18.77 -3.71 -7.24
N LEU A 11 17.90 -2.95 -6.58
CA LEU A 11 18.21 -1.57 -6.22
C LEU A 11 19.46 -1.56 -5.35
N PRO A 12 20.38 -0.59 -5.54
CA PRO A 12 21.53 -0.44 -4.67
C PRO A 12 21.06 -0.26 -3.24
N HIS A 13 21.75 -0.89 -2.29
CA HIS A 13 21.41 -0.73 -0.87
C HIS A 13 21.56 0.75 -0.50
N PRO A 14 20.55 1.37 0.14
CA PRO A 14 20.66 2.76 0.58
C PRO A 14 21.85 2.92 1.55
N PRO A 15 22.48 4.11 1.62
CA PRO A 15 23.64 4.32 2.48
C PRO A 15 23.34 3.94 3.94
N ALA A 16 24.31 3.30 4.60
CA ALA A 16 24.25 2.81 5.97
C ALA A 16 24.28 3.95 7.01
N GLY A 17 23.37 4.91 6.91
CA GLY A 17 23.06 5.84 7.99
C GLY A 17 22.21 5.14 9.06
N ARG A 18 22.15 5.71 10.27
CA ARG A 18 21.23 5.29 11.35
C ARG A 18 19.77 5.47 10.92
N ARG A 19 19.26 4.58 10.07
CA ARG A 19 17.84 4.50 9.73
C ARG A 19 17.18 3.68 10.83
N ARG A 20 16.57 4.37 11.79
CA ARG A 20 15.69 3.73 12.77
C ARG A 20 14.43 3.31 12.01
N TRP A 21 14.20 2.00 11.93
CA TRP A 21 12.92 1.49 11.42
C TRP A 21 11.80 1.97 12.35
N THR A 22 10.73 2.51 11.77
CA THR A 22 9.48 2.84 12.47
C THR A 22 8.38 1.88 12.02
N SER A 23 7.24 1.88 12.70
CA SER A 23 6.16 0.92 12.47
C SER A 23 4.81 1.60 12.62
N PHE A 24 3.79 1.03 11.97
CA PHE A 24 2.41 1.43 12.19
C PHE A 24 1.86 0.80 13.47
N VAL A 25 1.06 1.56 14.21
CA VAL A 25 0.30 1.11 15.37
C VAL A 25 -1.19 1.18 15.07
N ALA A 26 -1.98 0.32 15.69
CA ALA A 26 -3.43 0.35 15.55
C ALA A 26 -4.00 1.66 16.11
N GLU A 27 -5.04 2.19 15.47
CA GLU A 27 -5.85 3.25 16.09
C GLU A 27 -6.44 2.76 17.43
N GLU A 28 -6.63 3.69 18.36
CA GLU A 28 -7.26 3.38 19.63
C GLU A 28 -8.68 2.88 19.40
N ARG A 29 -9.03 1.78 20.05
CA ARG A 29 -10.34 1.16 19.89
C ARG A 29 -11.38 2.00 20.63
N VAL A 30 -12.27 2.62 19.88
CA VAL A 30 -13.47 3.28 20.43
C VAL A 30 -14.62 2.29 20.38
N ASP A 31 -15.12 1.89 21.55
CA ASP A 31 -16.17 0.89 21.76
C ASP A 31 -15.82 -0.51 21.23
N ASP A 32 -16.83 -1.37 21.05
CA ASP A 32 -16.63 -2.71 20.53
C ASP A 32 -16.39 -2.80 19.01
N LYS A 33 -16.17 -1.66 18.34
CA LYS A 33 -15.96 -1.64 16.88
C LYS A 33 -14.59 -2.21 16.50
N PRO A 34 -14.48 -2.91 15.36
CA PRO A 34 -13.21 -3.39 14.85
C PRO A 34 -12.35 -2.22 14.37
N VAL A 35 -11.08 -2.20 14.76
CA VAL A 35 -10.08 -1.25 14.26
C VAL A 35 -9.62 -1.71 12.86
N ARG A 36 -9.70 -0.80 11.88
CA ARG A 36 -9.38 -1.09 10.46
C ARG A 36 -8.22 -0.25 9.91
N GLY A 37 -7.73 0.71 10.69
CA GLY A 37 -6.64 1.60 10.32
C GLY A 37 -5.45 1.44 11.25
N LEU A 38 -4.25 1.52 10.69
CA LEU A 38 -3.01 1.70 11.42
C LEU A 38 -2.42 3.06 11.05
N HIS A 39 -1.66 3.68 11.95
CA HIS A 39 -0.96 4.95 11.69
C HIS A 39 0.46 4.92 12.24
N GLU A 40 1.37 5.72 11.68
CA GLU A 40 2.70 5.89 12.26
C GLU A 40 2.59 6.65 13.59
N GLN A 41 3.16 6.12 14.67
CA GLN A 41 3.03 6.72 16.01
C GLN A 41 3.43 8.21 16.05
N THR A 42 4.45 8.60 15.28
CA THR A 42 4.96 9.97 15.19
C THR A 42 4.31 10.80 14.08
N ASN A 43 3.54 10.19 13.18
CA ASN A 43 2.80 10.86 12.12
C ASN A 43 1.42 10.21 11.92
N PRO A 44 0.38 10.64 12.67
CA PRO A 44 -0.96 10.07 12.56
C PRO A 44 -1.63 10.26 11.19
N ARG A 45 -1.13 11.17 10.34
CA ARG A 45 -1.63 11.32 8.96
C ARG A 45 -1.09 10.25 8.03
N HIS A 46 0.11 9.74 8.32
CA HIS A 46 0.66 8.58 7.65
C HIS A 46 -0.07 7.33 8.12
N ARG A 47 -1.01 6.87 7.29
CA ARG A 47 -1.90 5.74 7.63
C ARG A 47 -1.76 4.58 6.66
N LEU A 48 -1.92 3.39 7.22
CA LEU A 48 -2.00 2.12 6.53
C LEU A 48 -3.40 1.52 6.74
N ARG A 49 -4.06 1.15 5.64
CA ARG A 49 -5.33 0.42 5.66
C ARG A 49 -5.28 -0.74 4.68
N VAL A 50 -5.84 -1.87 5.08
CA VAL A 50 -5.96 -3.05 4.23
C VAL A 50 -7.43 -3.34 3.97
N GLU A 51 -7.80 -3.48 2.70
CA GLU A 51 -9.10 -3.97 2.26
C GLU A 51 -8.91 -5.26 1.47
N HIS A 52 -9.84 -6.20 1.57
CA HIS A 52 -9.69 -7.47 0.86
C HIS A 52 -11.01 -8.17 0.59
N ASP A 53 -11.00 -9.01 -0.43
CA ASP A 53 -12.01 -10.03 -0.67
C ASP A 53 -11.33 -11.41 -0.82
N ALA A 54 -12.03 -12.36 -1.47
CA ALA A 54 -11.51 -13.69 -1.71
C ALA A 54 -10.31 -13.70 -2.70
N HIS A 55 -10.22 -12.72 -3.59
CA HIS A 55 -9.32 -12.68 -4.73
C HIS A 55 -8.23 -11.62 -4.58
N THR A 56 -8.53 -10.47 -3.99
CA THR A 56 -7.67 -9.28 -4.02
C THR A 56 -7.41 -8.76 -2.61
N LEU A 57 -6.18 -8.32 -2.38
CA LEU A 57 -5.78 -7.47 -1.25
C LEU A 57 -5.43 -6.09 -1.78
N LEU A 58 -6.00 -5.04 -1.20
CA LEU A 58 -5.64 -3.66 -1.43
C LEU A 58 -4.96 -3.11 -0.18
N ILE A 59 -3.72 -2.65 -0.32
CA ILE A 59 -2.92 -2.06 0.75
C ILE A 59 -2.81 -0.57 0.44
N HIS A 60 -3.44 0.26 1.26
CA HIS A 60 -3.47 1.71 1.11
C HIS A 60 -2.49 2.36 2.08
N LEU A 61 -1.60 3.19 1.53
CA LEU A 61 -0.73 4.09 2.27
C LEU A 61 -1.15 5.52 1.95
N SER A 62 -1.26 6.39 2.95
CA SER A 62 -1.52 7.82 2.77
C SER A 62 -0.42 8.65 3.39
N ASP A 63 -0.13 9.82 2.82
CA ASP A 63 0.74 10.83 3.43
C ASP A 63 2.16 10.35 3.80
N GLU A 64 2.71 9.41 3.02
CA GLU A 64 4.10 8.89 3.16
C GLU A 64 5.13 9.99 2.84
N ASP A 65 4.90 10.71 1.73
CA ASP A 65 5.79 11.75 1.18
C ASP A 65 5.06 13.11 1.03
N GLY A 66 3.87 13.25 1.63
CA GLY A 66 2.94 14.38 1.45
C GLY A 66 1.58 13.96 0.87
N ASP A 67 0.76 14.95 0.48
CA ASP A 67 -0.64 14.73 0.10
C ASP A 67 -0.85 13.66 -0.97
N GLY A 68 -1.56 12.59 -0.62
CA GLY A 68 -2.01 11.57 -1.56
C GLY A 68 -2.10 10.17 -0.98
N TRP A 69 -2.33 9.23 -1.88
CA TRP A 69 -2.54 7.81 -1.60
C TRP A 69 -1.72 6.96 -2.56
N THR A 70 -0.97 6.03 -2.00
CA THR A 70 -0.38 4.90 -2.73
C THR A 70 -1.23 3.68 -2.44
N THR A 71 -1.70 2.97 -3.47
CA THR A 71 -2.35 1.67 -3.29
C THR A 71 -1.55 0.59 -3.99
N ILE A 72 -1.30 -0.51 -3.28
CA ILE A 72 -0.75 -1.74 -3.80
C ILE A 72 -1.90 -2.74 -3.88
N ALA A 73 -2.26 -3.14 -5.10
CA ALA A 73 -3.20 -4.24 -5.33
C ALA A 73 -2.40 -5.55 -5.44
N VAL A 74 -2.88 -6.62 -4.82
CA VAL A 74 -2.25 -7.94 -4.85
C VAL A 74 -3.32 -9.00 -5.15
N ASP A 75 -3.14 -9.76 -6.23
CA ASP A 75 -3.92 -10.96 -6.49
C ASP A 75 -3.48 -12.07 -5.51
N ARG A 76 -4.42 -12.64 -4.77
CA ARG A 76 -4.13 -13.57 -3.67
C ARG A 76 -3.69 -14.94 -4.17
N ALA A 77 -4.12 -15.34 -5.36
CA ALA A 77 -3.83 -16.65 -5.93
C ALA A 77 -2.42 -16.71 -6.52
N THR A 78 -2.03 -15.68 -7.28
CA THR A 78 -0.79 -15.60 -8.04
C THR A 78 0.29 -14.77 -7.34
N ARG A 79 -0.09 -13.92 -6.37
CA ARG A 79 0.78 -12.91 -5.75
C ARG A 79 1.29 -11.85 -6.72
N HIS A 80 0.69 -11.75 -7.91
CA HIS A 80 0.92 -10.60 -8.78
C HIS A 80 0.46 -9.32 -8.09
N SER A 81 1.14 -8.23 -8.38
CA SER A 81 0.85 -6.95 -7.74
C SER A 81 0.99 -5.79 -8.71
N ALA A 82 0.15 -4.78 -8.53
CA ALA A 82 0.27 -3.50 -9.21
C ALA A 82 0.25 -2.36 -8.17
N VAL A 83 0.92 -1.27 -8.50
CA VAL A 83 1.05 -0.10 -7.61
C VAL A 83 0.57 1.13 -8.36
N THR A 84 -0.28 1.93 -7.73
CA THR A 84 -0.71 3.21 -8.28
C THR A 84 -0.77 4.28 -7.21
N ARG A 85 -0.48 5.53 -7.60
CA ARG A 85 -0.54 6.72 -6.75
C ARG A 85 -1.60 7.69 -7.27
N HIS A 86 -2.41 8.27 -6.38
CA HIS A 86 -3.37 9.32 -6.72
C HIS A 86 -3.67 10.24 -5.52
N ARG A 87 -4.30 11.39 -5.76
CA ARG A 87 -4.71 12.33 -4.69
C ARG A 87 -5.83 11.79 -3.79
N ARG A 88 -6.72 10.96 -4.35
CA ARG A 88 -7.85 10.35 -3.61
C ARG A 88 -7.65 8.85 -3.49
N GLN A 89 -7.98 8.28 -2.33
CA GLN A 89 -7.85 6.84 -2.08
C GLN A 89 -8.57 6.00 -3.13
N ALA A 90 -9.82 6.35 -3.46
CA ALA A 90 -10.65 5.59 -4.40
C ALA A 90 -10.04 5.52 -5.81
N ASP A 91 -9.42 6.61 -6.28
CA ASP A 91 -8.78 6.63 -7.60
C ASP A 91 -7.49 5.82 -7.60
N ALA A 92 -6.69 5.90 -6.53
CA ALA A 92 -5.47 5.09 -6.40
C ALA A 92 -5.82 3.59 -6.33
N ALA A 93 -6.88 3.24 -5.60
CA ALA A 93 -7.37 1.88 -5.48
C ALA A 93 -7.88 1.35 -6.82
N ARG A 94 -8.71 2.13 -7.52
CA ARG A 94 -9.19 1.78 -8.85
C ARG A 94 -8.04 1.60 -9.83
N GLY A 95 -7.12 2.56 -9.91
CA GLY A 95 -5.97 2.46 -10.82
C GLY A 95 -5.08 1.25 -10.55
N ALA A 96 -4.84 0.91 -9.27
CA ALA A 96 -4.05 -0.27 -8.92
C ALA A 96 -4.79 -1.58 -9.25
N TYR A 97 -6.12 -1.62 -9.03
CA TYR A 97 -6.94 -2.77 -9.38
C TYR A 97 -7.00 -2.97 -10.90
N ASP A 98 -7.27 -1.89 -11.64
CA ASP A 98 -7.31 -1.92 -13.11
C ASP A 98 -5.93 -2.35 -13.64
N ALA A 99 -4.81 -1.79 -13.17
CA ALA A 99 -3.47 -2.21 -13.58
C ALA A 99 -3.10 -3.67 -13.20
N LEU A 100 -3.73 -4.25 -12.17
CA LEU A 100 -3.50 -5.64 -11.77
C LEU A 100 -4.25 -6.64 -12.65
N TYR A 101 -5.47 -6.29 -13.07
CA TYR A 101 -6.38 -7.19 -13.79
C TYR A 101 -6.70 -6.76 -15.22
N GLU A 102 -6.10 -5.67 -15.71
CA GLU A 102 -6.28 -5.22 -17.08
C GLU A 102 -5.90 -6.34 -18.06
N GLN A 103 -6.88 -6.66 -18.91
CA GLN A 103 -6.73 -7.38 -20.16
C GLN A 103 -6.45 -6.37 -21.28
#